data_AF-A0A5C7I776-F1
#
_entry.id   AF-A0A5C7I776-F1
#
_cell.length_a   1.000
_cell.length_b   1.000
_cell.length_c   1.000
_cell.angle_alpha   90.00
_cell.angle_beta   90.00
_cell.angle_gamma   90.00
#
_symmetry.space_group_name_H-M   'P 1'
#
loop_
_entity.id
_entity.type
_entity.pdbx_description
1 polymer ?
#
loop_
_entity_poly.entity_id
_entity_poly.type
_entity_poly.pdbx_seq_one_letter_code
_entity_poly.pdbx_strand_id
1 'polypeptide(L)'
;MACHTRSNSFPSRSHPVASNFDEHLRKLRSSSSSIFCKLNGLQDLHDCVDKVLRLPLTQQALGQEQQKKCVDELLINGSLRLLDMSSIAKDALLQTKECVQGLLSALRRRRGDEISSEVKKYLTSRKAVKKTIKKALRSLKGCSSPCINEEQHETIAMLREVEAFTFAVFESLLSLISGPKAQSKLNGWSLVSKLVQPKRVACDDDQEEESDVNDFEKVDVALSSKFDNNTIHVQNQLKELESSIQDLEQGLECLSRLLIKNRVSLLNIINN
;
A
#
# COMPACT_ATOMS: atom_id res chain seq x y z
N MET A 1 -0.50 48.61 47.39
CA MET A 1 -1.40 48.27 46.26
C MET A 1 -0.63 47.36 45.32
N ALA A 2 -1.03 46.09 45.25
CA ALA A 2 -0.44 45.09 44.35
C ALA A 2 -1.46 44.76 43.24
N CYS A 3 -0.95 44.15 42.16
CA CYS A 3 -1.60 43.65 40.92
C CYS A 3 -1.30 44.50 39.68
N HIS A 4 -0.95 43.96 38.51
CA HIS A 4 -0.61 42.60 38.05
C HIS A 4 0.10 42.78 36.71
N THR A 5 1.32 42.26 36.55
CA THR A 5 1.96 42.17 35.23
C THR A 5 1.41 40.93 34.53
N ARG A 6 0.60 41.11 33.48
CA ARG A 6 0.10 40.02 32.64
C ARG A 6 1.22 39.51 31.74
N SER A 7 1.66 38.27 31.96
CA SER A 7 2.54 37.56 31.03
C SER A 7 1.78 37.23 29.74
N ASN A 8 2.22 37.79 28.62
CA ASN A 8 1.77 37.39 27.29
C ASN A 8 2.50 36.10 26.91
N SER A 9 1.84 34.95 27.02
CA SER A 9 2.30 33.72 26.40
C SER A 9 2.09 33.82 24.88
N PHE A 10 3.19 33.93 24.14
CA PHE A 10 3.16 33.68 22.69
C PHE A 10 2.76 32.22 22.44
N PRO A 11 2.01 31.92 21.35
CA PRO A 11 1.72 30.54 21.00
C PRO A 11 3.03 29.80 20.79
N SER A 12 3.16 28.63 21.44
CA SER A 12 4.30 27.74 21.34
C SER A 12 4.63 27.51 19.88
N ARG A 13 5.83 27.92 19.43
CA ARG A 13 6.29 27.63 18.08
C ARG A 13 6.41 26.12 17.96
N SER A 14 5.59 25.49 17.11
CA SER A 14 5.65 24.04 16.88
C SER A 14 7.07 23.65 16.48
N HIS A 15 7.56 22.54 17.05
CA HIS A 15 8.95 22.12 16.86
C HIS A 15 9.25 21.94 15.36
N PRO A 16 10.41 22.37 14.82
CA PRO A 16 10.68 22.37 13.38
C PRO A 16 10.46 21.01 12.71
N VAL A 17 10.72 19.94 13.46
CA VAL A 17 10.55 18.55 13.02
C VAL A 17 9.08 18.14 12.88
N ALA A 18 8.19 18.66 13.74
CA ALA A 18 6.74 18.44 13.61
C ALA A 18 6.15 19.21 12.41
N SER A 19 6.68 20.42 12.13
CA SER A 19 6.23 21.19 10.96
C SER A 19 6.60 20.52 9.62
N ASN A 20 7.78 19.93 9.54
CA ASN A 20 8.25 19.20 8.36
C ASN A 20 7.44 17.91 8.15
N PHE A 21 7.14 17.23 9.25
CA PHE A 21 6.27 16.05 9.25
C PHE A 21 4.88 16.34 8.66
N ASP A 22 4.20 17.35 9.18
CA ASP A 22 2.85 17.71 8.73
C ASP A 22 2.82 18.14 7.26
N GLU A 23 3.90 18.77 6.79
CA GLU A 23 4.04 19.17 5.39
C GLU A 23 4.17 17.96 4.46
N HIS A 24 5.08 17.03 4.75
CA HIS A 24 5.22 15.79 3.98
C HIS A 24 3.91 14.99 3.98
N LEU A 25 3.26 14.87 5.13
CA LEU A 25 2.03 14.11 5.27
C LEU A 25 0.85 14.75 4.52
N ARG A 26 0.71 16.09 4.59
CA ARG A 26 -0.28 16.84 3.79
C ARG A 26 -0.03 16.73 2.29
N LYS A 27 1.24 16.78 1.86
CA LYS A 27 1.63 16.64 0.45
C LYS A 27 1.27 15.25 -0.09
N LEU A 28 1.55 14.19 0.67
CA LEU A 28 1.18 12.83 0.28
C LEU A 28 -0.35 12.64 0.21
N ARG A 29 -1.09 13.15 1.20
CA ARG A 29 -2.56 13.04 1.26
C ARG A 29 -3.28 13.82 0.16
N SER A 30 -2.77 14.98 -0.23
CA SER A 30 -3.42 15.85 -1.22
C SER A 30 -3.15 15.40 -2.66
N SER A 31 -2.26 14.42 -2.88
CA SER A 31 -1.93 13.94 -4.22
C SER A 31 -2.81 12.75 -4.61
N SER A 32 -3.56 12.89 -5.71
CA SER A 32 -4.12 11.76 -6.48
C SER A 32 -3.02 11.03 -7.26
N SER A 33 -1.91 10.70 -6.59
CA SER A 33 -0.71 10.14 -7.22
C SER A 33 -0.73 8.62 -7.27
N SER A 34 0.02 8.06 -8.22
CA SER A 34 0.15 6.61 -8.42
C SER A 34 0.69 5.92 -7.16
N ILE A 35 0.47 4.60 -7.04
CA ILE A 35 1.00 3.81 -5.91
C ILE A 35 2.53 3.97 -5.81
N PHE A 36 3.23 4.02 -6.95
CA PHE A 36 4.68 4.26 -7.00
C PHE A 36 5.06 5.61 -6.36
N CYS A 37 4.36 6.70 -6.71
CA CYS A 37 4.61 8.00 -6.08
C CYS A 37 4.34 7.98 -4.57
N LYS A 38 3.31 7.26 -4.12
CA LYS A 38 3.01 7.08 -2.70
C LYS A 38 4.10 6.29 -1.96
N LEU A 39 4.63 5.23 -2.57
CA LEU A 39 5.77 4.48 -2.04
C LEU A 39 7.02 5.36 -1.91
N ASN A 40 7.29 6.20 -2.92
CA ASN A 40 8.41 7.14 -2.85
C ASN A 40 8.22 8.21 -1.77
N GLY A 41 7.01 8.79 -1.67
CA GLY A 41 6.72 9.77 -0.62
C GLY A 41 6.78 9.18 0.79
N LEU A 42 6.49 7.88 0.95
CA LEU A 42 6.70 7.18 2.21
C LEU A 42 8.18 7.14 2.61
N GLN A 43 9.11 7.13 1.66
CA GLN A 43 10.55 7.13 1.99
C GLN A 43 10.92 8.41 2.75
N ASP A 44 10.52 9.57 2.23
CA ASP A 44 10.75 10.87 2.88
C ASP A 44 10.12 10.91 4.29
N LEU A 45 8.90 10.37 4.42
CA LEU A 45 8.18 10.33 5.69
C LEU A 45 8.88 9.42 6.71
N HIS A 46 9.32 8.23 6.28
CA HIS A 46 10.01 7.29 7.15
C HIS A 46 11.44 7.74 7.50
N ASP A 47 12.10 8.51 6.63
CA ASP A 47 13.35 9.19 6.95
C ASP A 47 13.15 10.30 7.99
N CYS A 48 12.04 11.02 7.92
CA CYS A 48 11.65 11.96 8.98
C CYS A 48 11.41 11.23 10.31
N VAL A 49 10.76 10.07 10.28
CA VAL A 49 10.57 9.23 11.48
C VAL A 49 11.91 8.78 12.07
N ASP A 50 12.87 8.32 11.27
CA ASP A 50 14.21 7.96 11.77
C ASP A 50 14.87 9.13 12.50
N LYS A 51 14.77 10.35 11.96
CA LYS A 51 15.31 11.56 12.59
C LYS A 51 14.58 11.88 13.90
N VAL A 52 13.26 11.77 13.93
CA VAL A 52 12.43 11.97 15.14
C VAL A 52 12.84 10.98 16.23
N LEU A 53 12.97 9.69 15.91
CA LEU A 53 13.32 8.63 16.87
C LEU A 53 14.72 8.82 17.49
N ARG A 54 15.61 9.59 16.85
CA ARG A 54 16.95 9.90 17.38
C ARG A 54 16.96 11.09 18.33
N LEU A 55 15.88 11.86 18.44
CA LEU A 55 15.83 13.01 19.33
C LEU A 55 15.77 12.56 20.80
N PRO A 56 16.61 13.10 21.71
CA PRO A 56 16.60 12.72 23.11
C PRO A 56 15.23 12.84 23.79
N LEU A 57 14.48 13.90 23.46
CA LEU A 57 13.13 14.10 23.97
C LEU A 57 12.14 13.01 23.51
N THR A 58 12.29 12.53 22.27
CA THR A 58 11.48 11.43 21.76
C THR A 58 11.85 10.11 22.44
N GLN A 59 13.15 9.85 22.62
CA GLN A 59 13.62 8.65 23.31
C GLN A 59 13.14 8.63 24.75
N GLN A 60 13.21 9.77 25.45
CA GLN A 60 12.68 9.90 26.81
C GLN A 60 11.17 9.67 26.86
N ALA A 61 10.40 10.24 25.92
CA ALA A 61 8.95 10.08 25.87
C ALA A 61 8.51 8.62 25.59
N LEU A 62 9.24 7.93 24.70
CA LEU A 62 8.96 6.54 24.32
C LEU A 62 9.47 5.51 25.35
N GLY A 63 10.54 5.84 26.08
CA GLY A 63 11.12 4.98 27.13
C GLY A 63 10.37 5.04 28.47
N GLN A 64 9.40 5.96 28.63
CA GLN A 64 8.58 6.01 29.84
C GLN A 64 7.75 4.75 30.02
N GLU A 65 7.78 4.16 31.22
CA GLU A 65 7.10 2.91 31.55
C GLU A 65 5.57 3.00 31.30
N GLN A 66 4.97 4.16 31.53
CA GLN A 66 3.56 4.43 31.24
C GLN A 66 3.22 4.30 29.74
N GLN A 67 4.19 4.54 28.86
CA GLN A 67 4.02 4.48 27.40
C GLN A 67 4.45 3.13 26.81
N LYS A 68 5.11 2.26 27.59
CA LYS A 68 5.65 0.98 27.13
C LYS A 68 4.62 0.11 26.43
N LYS A 69 3.41 -0.02 27.00
CA LYS A 69 2.31 -0.77 26.38
C LYS A 69 1.89 -0.19 25.03
N CYS A 70 1.83 1.13 24.92
CA CYS A 70 1.50 1.80 23.66
C CYS A 70 2.60 1.56 22.63
N VAL A 71 3.87 1.66 23.04
CA VAL A 71 5.03 1.46 22.17
C VAL A 71 5.16 0.00 21.70
N ASP A 72 4.94 -0.98 22.58
CA ASP A 72 4.97 -2.40 22.24
C ASP A 72 3.86 -2.76 21.23
N GLU A 73 2.62 -2.36 21.52
CA GLU A 73 1.45 -2.72 20.71
C GLU A 73 1.38 -1.94 19.39
N LEU A 74 1.75 -0.66 19.40
CA LEU A 74 1.71 0.17 18.21
C LEU A 74 3.01 0.03 17.42
N LEU A 75 4.14 0.40 18.01
CA LEU A 75 5.36 0.66 17.26
C LEU A 75 6.11 -0.64 16.95
N ILE A 76 6.14 -1.61 17.86
CA ILE A 76 6.76 -2.91 17.59
C ILE A 76 5.82 -3.83 16.82
N ASN A 77 4.61 -4.09 17.32
CA ASN A 77 3.71 -5.02 16.63
C ASN A 77 3.24 -4.46 15.28
N GLY A 78 2.98 -3.15 15.20
CA GLY A 78 2.67 -2.46 13.95
C GLY A 78 3.80 -2.49 12.93
N SER A 79 5.04 -2.16 13.33
CA SER A 79 6.18 -2.25 12.41
C SER A 79 6.44 -3.67 11.92
N LEU A 80 6.21 -4.69 12.76
CA LEU A 80 6.31 -6.10 12.33
C LEU A 80 5.28 -6.42 11.25
N ARG A 81 4.03 -6.03 11.49
CA ARG A 81 2.95 -6.21 10.52
C ARG A 81 3.23 -5.47 9.20
N LEU A 82 3.79 -4.26 9.25
CA LEU A 82 4.20 -3.55 8.03
C LEU A 82 5.29 -4.31 7.25
N LEU A 83 6.26 -4.91 7.95
CA LEU A 83 7.29 -5.75 7.33
C LEU A 83 6.70 -7.03 6.73
N ASP A 84 5.75 -7.68 7.40
CA ASP A 84 5.07 -8.85 6.87
C ASP A 84 4.35 -8.51 5.54
N MET A 85 3.63 -7.38 5.52
CA MET A 85 2.94 -6.89 4.31
C MET A 85 3.93 -6.54 3.21
N SER A 86 5.07 -5.96 3.57
CA SER A 86 6.18 -5.70 2.65
C SER A 86 6.72 -6.98 2.04
N SER A 87 6.89 -8.05 2.83
CA SER A 87 7.34 -9.35 2.33
C SER A 87 6.32 -9.94 1.37
N ILE A 88 5.04 -9.94 1.74
CA ILE A 88 3.96 -10.46 0.88
C ILE A 88 3.89 -9.72 -0.45
N ALA A 89 4.01 -8.39 -0.44
CA ALA A 89 4.02 -7.59 -1.66
C ALA A 89 5.24 -7.94 -2.53
N LYS A 90 6.42 -8.05 -1.94
CA LYS A 90 7.66 -8.40 -2.65
C LYS A 90 7.58 -9.78 -3.29
N ASP A 91 7.12 -10.79 -2.54
CA ASP A 91 6.97 -12.15 -3.04
C ASP A 91 5.93 -12.22 -4.17
N ALA A 92 4.82 -11.48 -4.05
CA ALA A 92 3.79 -11.40 -5.08
C ALA A 92 4.29 -10.76 -6.38
N LEU A 93 5.05 -9.68 -6.28
CA LEU A 93 5.70 -9.01 -7.43
C LEU A 93 6.70 -9.94 -8.09
N LEU A 94 7.61 -10.54 -7.32
CA LEU A 94 8.64 -11.45 -7.81
C LEU A 94 8.05 -12.64 -8.55
N GLN A 95 7.08 -13.34 -7.94
CA GLN A 95 6.41 -14.49 -8.56
C GLN A 95 5.68 -14.10 -9.86
N THR A 96 5.07 -12.91 -9.90
CA THR A 96 4.40 -12.42 -11.11
C THR A 96 5.42 -12.11 -12.20
N LYS A 97 6.52 -11.45 -11.85
CA LYS A 97 7.62 -11.11 -12.76
C LYS A 97 8.26 -12.34 -13.41
N GLU A 98 8.56 -13.36 -12.62
CA GLU A 98 9.11 -14.62 -13.13
C GLU A 98 8.19 -15.28 -14.17
N CYS A 99 6.87 -15.25 -13.92
CA CYS A 99 5.89 -15.77 -14.88
C CYS A 99 5.80 -14.91 -16.15
N VAL A 100 5.85 -13.57 -16.01
CA VAL A 100 5.88 -12.64 -17.15
C VAL A 100 7.11 -12.87 -18.01
N GLN A 101 8.28 -13.05 -17.41
CA GLN A 101 9.53 -13.32 -18.12
C GLN A 101 9.51 -14.68 -18.84
N GLY A 102 8.93 -15.70 -18.19
CA GLY A 102 8.68 -17.01 -18.82
C GLY A 102 7.82 -16.89 -20.07
N LEU A 103 6.70 -16.16 -19.97
CA LEU A 103 5.81 -15.87 -21.09
C LEU A 103 6.53 -15.11 -22.21
N LEU A 104 7.19 -14.00 -21.90
CA LEU A 104 7.95 -13.21 -22.89
C LEU A 104 9.01 -14.05 -23.59
N SER A 105 9.69 -14.95 -22.87
CA SER A 105 10.66 -15.88 -23.44
C SER A 105 10.01 -16.90 -24.40
N ALA A 106 8.89 -17.50 -24.02
CA ALA A 106 8.16 -18.44 -24.86
C ALA A 106 7.61 -17.77 -26.14
N LEU A 107 7.08 -16.55 -26.01
CA LEU A 107 6.60 -15.74 -27.14
C LEU A 107 7.72 -15.41 -28.13
N ARG A 108 8.91 -15.03 -27.63
CA ARG A 108 10.09 -14.77 -28.49
C ARG A 108 10.52 -16.03 -29.25
N ARG A 109 10.43 -17.20 -28.62
CA ARG A 109 10.82 -18.50 -29.22
C ARG A 109 9.76 -19.11 -30.15
N ARG A 110 8.55 -18.52 -30.22
CA ARG A 110 7.43 -18.92 -31.10
C ARG A 110 7.04 -20.40 -30.99
N ARG A 111 7.12 -21.00 -29.80
CA ARG A 111 6.74 -22.40 -29.54
C ARG A 111 5.34 -22.46 -28.92
N GLY A 112 4.33 -22.80 -29.73
CA GLY A 112 2.91 -22.79 -29.32
C GLY A 112 2.61 -23.62 -28.05
N ASP A 113 3.10 -24.85 -27.98
CA ASP A 113 2.88 -25.73 -26.82
C ASP A 113 3.49 -25.16 -25.53
N GLU A 114 4.66 -24.54 -25.66
CA GLU A 114 5.34 -23.89 -24.54
C GLU A 114 4.59 -22.64 -24.07
N ILE A 115 4.09 -21.82 -25.00
CA ILE A 115 3.26 -20.65 -24.70
C ILE A 115 2.02 -21.09 -23.90
N SER A 116 1.32 -22.15 -24.33
CA SER A 116 0.15 -22.67 -23.62
C SER A 116 0.48 -23.10 -22.19
N SER A 117 1.63 -23.76 -21.98
CA SER A 117 2.09 -24.17 -20.66
C SER A 117 2.45 -22.98 -19.76
N GLU A 118 3.12 -21.95 -20.29
CA GLU A 118 3.49 -20.74 -19.54
C GLU A 118 2.27 -19.87 -19.21
N VAL A 119 1.26 -19.81 -20.10
CA VAL A 119 -0.02 -19.15 -19.80
C VAL A 119 -0.71 -19.83 -18.62
N LYS A 120 -0.78 -21.17 -18.62
CA LYS A 120 -1.36 -21.93 -17.49
C LYS A 120 -0.59 -21.70 -16.19
N LYS A 121 0.74 -21.64 -16.26
CA LYS A 121 1.61 -21.36 -15.10
C LYS A 121 1.36 -19.96 -14.56
N TYR A 122 1.33 -18.94 -15.42
CA TYR A 122 1.00 -17.57 -15.04
C TYR A 122 -0.37 -17.49 -14.35
N LEU A 123 -1.43 -18.02 -14.96
CA LEU A 123 -2.78 -17.95 -14.39
C LEU A 123 -2.89 -18.69 -13.04
N THR A 124 -2.15 -19.80 -12.87
CA THR A 124 -2.09 -20.55 -11.61
C THR A 124 -1.36 -19.76 -10.53
N SER A 125 -0.19 -19.20 -10.88
CA SER A 125 0.60 -18.32 -10.00
C SER A 125 -0.23 -17.11 -9.55
N ARG A 126 -0.88 -16.41 -10.49
CA ARG A 126 -1.75 -15.27 -10.21
C ARG A 126 -2.89 -15.62 -9.26
N LYS A 127 -3.55 -16.78 -9.42
CA LYS A 127 -4.57 -17.25 -8.47
C LYS A 127 -4.00 -17.46 -7.06
N ALA A 128 -2.81 -18.02 -6.95
CA ALA A 128 -2.14 -18.22 -5.66
C ALA A 128 -1.78 -16.88 -5.01
N VAL A 129 -1.17 -15.96 -5.75
CA VAL A 129 -0.85 -14.59 -5.31
C VAL A 129 -2.10 -13.87 -4.79
N LYS A 130 -3.18 -13.83 -5.58
CA LYS A 130 -4.45 -13.21 -5.17
C LYS A 130 -5.00 -13.82 -3.87
N LYS A 131 -4.89 -15.14 -3.70
CA LYS A 131 -5.33 -15.84 -2.48
C LYS A 131 -4.51 -15.44 -1.27
N THR A 132 -3.18 -15.38 -1.39
CA THR A 132 -2.27 -14.97 -0.32
C THR A 132 -2.53 -13.52 0.09
N ILE A 133 -2.62 -12.61 -0.88
CA ILE A 133 -2.93 -11.20 -0.62
C ILE A 133 -4.28 -11.05 0.08
N LYS A 134 -5.32 -11.74 -0.41
CA LYS A 134 -6.65 -11.72 0.21
C LYS A 134 -6.63 -12.23 1.66
N LYS A 135 -5.80 -13.22 1.97
CA LYS A 135 -5.61 -13.70 3.35
C LYS A 135 -4.96 -12.63 4.22
N ALA A 136 -3.91 -11.98 3.72
CA ALA A 136 -3.20 -10.92 4.43
C ALA A 136 -4.09 -9.70 4.73
N LEU A 137 -4.85 -9.24 3.73
CA LEU A 137 -5.80 -8.12 3.91
C LEU A 137 -6.93 -8.46 4.88
N ARG A 138 -7.29 -9.74 5.05
CA ARG A 138 -8.29 -10.17 6.05
C ARG A 138 -7.72 -10.17 7.46
N SER A 139 -6.49 -10.65 7.65
CA SER A 139 -5.84 -10.62 8.97
C SER A 139 -5.62 -9.19 9.47
N LEU A 140 -5.48 -8.23 8.56
CA LEU A 140 -5.25 -6.82 8.91
C LEU A 140 -6.46 -6.14 9.57
N LYS A 141 -7.68 -6.51 9.17
CA LYS A 141 -8.93 -5.87 9.63
C LYS A 141 -9.27 -6.12 11.10
N GLY A 142 -8.58 -7.05 11.76
CA GLY A 142 -8.84 -7.42 13.16
C GLY A 142 -7.95 -6.73 14.20
N CYS A 143 -6.98 -5.90 13.79
CA CYS A 143 -5.90 -5.43 14.67
C CYS A 143 -5.96 -3.94 15.03
N SER A 144 -7.13 -3.32 14.97
CA SER A 144 -7.32 -1.95 15.44
C SER A 144 -7.46 -1.96 16.97
N SER A 145 -6.35 -2.02 17.71
CA SER A 145 -6.40 -1.82 19.17
C SER A 145 -6.29 -0.32 19.49
N PRO A 146 -7.29 0.30 20.13
CA PRO A 146 -7.19 1.68 20.55
C PRO A 146 -6.35 1.71 21.83
N CYS A 147 -5.08 2.08 21.77
CA CYS A 147 -4.40 2.58 22.96
C CYS A 147 -4.84 4.04 23.19
N ILE A 148 -6.12 4.26 23.44
CA ILE A 148 -6.65 5.60 23.72
C ILE A 148 -6.40 5.86 25.20
N ASN A 149 -5.30 6.53 25.50
CA ASN A 149 -5.19 7.32 26.72
C ASN A 149 -5.35 8.79 26.29
N GLU A 150 -6.09 9.58 27.06
CA GLU A 150 -6.38 10.99 26.76
C GLU A 150 -5.14 11.91 26.80
N GLU A 151 -4.01 11.40 27.28
CA GLU A 151 -2.69 12.06 27.31
C GLU A 151 -1.66 11.34 26.43
N GLN A 152 -1.95 11.17 25.13
CA GLN A 152 -0.91 10.71 24.21
C GLN A 152 0.12 11.83 23.98
N HIS A 153 1.40 11.50 24.18
CA HIS A 153 2.50 12.37 23.80
C HIS A 153 2.39 12.68 22.30
N GLU A 154 2.57 13.94 21.90
CA GLU A 154 2.42 14.43 20.52
C GLU A 154 3.18 13.56 19.50
N THR A 155 4.39 13.12 19.87
CA THR A 155 5.21 12.21 19.06
C THR A 155 4.59 10.83 18.85
N ILE A 156 3.89 10.27 19.84
CA ILE A 156 3.23 8.97 19.70
C ILE A 156 2.06 9.07 18.72
N ALA A 157 1.26 10.13 18.83
CA ALA A 157 0.15 10.39 17.89
C ALA A 157 0.67 10.56 16.46
N MET A 158 1.76 11.31 16.27
CA MET A 158 2.46 11.45 15.00
C MET A 158 2.91 10.09 14.42
N LEU A 159 3.55 9.23 15.22
CA LEU A 159 4.00 7.91 14.78
C LEU A 159 2.82 6.98 14.42
N ARG A 160 1.71 7.04 15.16
CA ARG A 160 0.44 6.35 14.83
C ARG A 160 -0.05 6.75 13.44
N GLU A 161 0.01 8.04 13.16
CA GLU A 161 -0.48 8.58 11.90
C GLU A 161 0.36 8.13 10.71
N VAL A 162 1.70 8.09 10.86
CA VAL A 162 2.58 7.49 9.84
C VAL A 162 2.23 6.04 9.62
N GLU A 163 2.16 5.26 10.69
CA GLU A 163 1.90 3.83 10.59
C GLU A 163 0.58 3.55 9.87
N ALA A 164 -0.49 4.24 10.24
CA ALA A 164 -1.79 4.13 9.60
C ALA A 164 -1.72 4.51 8.11
N PHE A 165 -1.00 5.58 7.77
CA PHE A 165 -0.81 6.00 6.40
C PHE A 165 -0.01 4.97 5.58
N THR A 166 1.08 4.43 6.15
CA THR A 166 1.90 3.37 5.56
C THR A 166 1.07 2.11 5.33
N PHE A 167 0.22 1.71 6.29
CA PHE A 167 -0.72 0.61 6.10
C PHE A 167 -1.67 0.86 4.93
N ALA A 168 -2.27 2.04 4.83
CA ALA A 168 -3.17 2.36 3.73
C ALA A 168 -2.49 2.29 2.35
N VAL A 169 -1.21 2.67 2.25
CA VAL A 169 -0.41 2.52 1.03
C VAL A 169 -0.15 1.03 0.74
N PHE A 170 0.20 0.21 1.74
CA PHE A 170 0.35 -1.23 1.55
C PHE A 170 -0.95 -1.92 1.15
N GLU A 171 -2.09 -1.55 1.75
CA GLU A 171 -3.41 -2.05 1.36
C GLU A 171 -3.71 -1.71 -0.10
N SER A 172 -3.38 -0.49 -0.53
CA SER A 172 -3.55 -0.04 -1.92
C SER A 172 -2.62 -0.80 -2.87
N LEU A 173 -1.35 -0.98 -2.52
CA LEU A 173 -0.36 -1.74 -3.30
C LEU A 173 -0.80 -3.20 -3.47
N LEU A 174 -1.20 -3.85 -2.38
CA LEU A 174 -1.64 -5.24 -2.43
C LEU A 174 -2.94 -5.39 -3.23
N SER A 175 -3.86 -4.42 -3.11
CA SER A 175 -5.08 -4.39 -3.92
C SER A 175 -4.78 -4.21 -5.41
N LEU A 176 -3.80 -3.35 -5.76
CA LEU A 176 -3.29 -3.18 -7.12
C LEU A 176 -2.75 -4.51 -7.67
N ILE A 177 -1.86 -5.18 -6.94
CA ILE A 177 -1.25 -6.46 -7.38
C ILE A 177 -2.30 -7.56 -7.52
N SER A 178 -3.28 -7.61 -6.63
CA SER A 178 -4.38 -8.59 -6.71
C SER A 178 -5.36 -8.31 -7.86
N GLY A 179 -5.36 -7.08 -8.38
CA GLY A 179 -6.45 -6.50 -9.17
C GLY A 179 -7.70 -6.26 -8.32
N PRO A 180 -8.61 -5.38 -8.74
CA PRO A 180 -9.92 -5.25 -8.12
C PRO A 180 -10.58 -6.62 -8.08
N LYS A 181 -11.46 -6.83 -7.09
CA LYS A 181 -12.37 -7.98 -7.19
C LYS A 181 -13.07 -7.81 -8.53
N ALA A 182 -12.83 -8.72 -9.47
CA ALA A 182 -13.88 -9.12 -10.39
C ALA A 182 -15.05 -9.39 -9.45
N GLN A 183 -16.01 -8.46 -9.39
CA GLN A 183 -17.29 -8.79 -8.79
C GLN A 183 -17.67 -10.05 -9.52
N SER A 184 -17.77 -11.15 -8.78
CA SER A 184 -18.45 -12.32 -9.28
C SER A 184 -19.86 -11.82 -9.62
N LYS A 185 -20.07 -11.41 -10.88
CA LYS A 185 -21.33 -11.67 -11.56
C LYS A 185 -21.61 -13.13 -11.17
N LEU A 186 -22.71 -13.36 -10.46
CA LEU A 186 -23.08 -14.59 -9.73
C LEU A 186 -22.73 -14.60 -8.22
N ASN A 187 -23.42 -13.76 -7.45
CA ASN A 187 -24.21 -14.26 -6.31
C ASN A 187 -25.66 -13.86 -6.59
N GLY A 188 -26.49 -14.84 -6.96
CA GLY A 188 -27.85 -14.65 -7.47
C GLY A 188 -28.86 -14.19 -6.42
N TRP A 189 -28.73 -12.96 -5.94
CA TRP A 189 -29.77 -12.31 -5.12
C TRP A 189 -29.90 -10.79 -5.32
N SER A 190 -29.26 -10.15 -6.30
CA SER A 190 -29.48 -8.70 -6.53
C SER A 190 -30.56 -8.37 -7.58
N LEU A 191 -31.35 -9.35 -8.06
CA LEU A 191 -32.42 -9.12 -9.03
C LEU A 191 -33.81 -8.98 -8.39
N VAL A 192 -33.92 -8.18 -7.33
CA VAL A 192 -35.21 -7.61 -6.93
C VAL A 192 -35.05 -6.15 -6.54
N SER A 193 -35.04 -5.30 -7.56
CA SER A 193 -35.64 -3.96 -7.46
C SER A 193 -36.13 -3.56 -8.86
N LYS A 194 -37.29 -4.08 -9.24
CA LYS A 194 -38.15 -3.42 -10.21
C LYS A 194 -38.87 -2.30 -9.46
N LEU A 195 -38.70 -1.03 -9.86
CA LEU A 195 -39.86 -0.15 -10.10
C LEU A 195 -39.47 1.19 -10.76
N VAL A 196 -40.23 1.49 -11.82
CA VAL A 196 -40.43 2.79 -12.50
C VAL A 196 -39.31 3.29 -13.42
N GLN A 197 -39.49 3.04 -14.73
CA GLN A 197 -38.96 3.90 -15.78
C GLN A 197 -39.68 5.26 -15.79
N PRO A 198 -39.01 6.34 -16.18
CA PRO A 198 -39.60 7.26 -17.14
C PRO A 198 -38.80 7.27 -18.45
N LYS A 199 -39.59 7.32 -19.52
CA LYS A 199 -39.24 7.28 -20.94
C LYS A 199 -38.62 8.62 -21.39
N ARG A 200 -37.53 8.57 -22.17
CA ARG A 200 -36.88 9.58 -23.09
C ARG A 200 -35.37 9.57 -22.86
N VAL A 201 -34.44 9.56 -23.82
CA VAL A 201 -34.36 9.73 -25.29
C VAL A 201 -33.11 8.95 -25.71
N ALA A 202 -33.09 8.42 -26.94
CA ALA A 202 -31.90 7.76 -27.51
C ALA A 202 -30.74 8.75 -27.65
N CYS A 203 -29.64 8.48 -26.96
CA CYS A 203 -28.31 8.91 -27.36
C CYS A 203 -27.46 7.64 -27.45
N ASP A 204 -27.03 7.32 -28.67
CA ASP A 204 -25.86 6.47 -28.91
C ASP A 204 -24.66 7.19 -28.31
N ASP A 205 -24.28 6.80 -27.11
CA ASP A 205 -22.95 7.07 -26.56
C ASP A 205 -22.41 5.73 -26.07
N ASP A 206 -21.89 4.95 -27.02
CA ASP A 206 -20.86 3.94 -26.74
C ASP A 206 -19.58 4.69 -26.31
N GLN A 207 -19.63 5.33 -25.15
CA GLN A 207 -18.44 5.60 -24.35
C GLN A 207 -18.41 4.51 -23.30
N GLU A 208 -17.75 3.41 -23.65
CA GLU A 208 -17.12 2.55 -22.67
C GLU A 208 -16.26 3.47 -21.80
N GLU A 209 -16.72 3.77 -20.59
CA GLU A 209 -15.86 4.31 -19.55
C GLU A 209 -14.68 3.32 -19.42
N GLU A 210 -13.53 3.66 -20.01
CA GLU A 210 -12.26 3.04 -19.66
C GLU A 210 -12.04 3.34 -18.18
N SER A 211 -12.59 2.50 -17.31
CA SER A 211 -12.05 2.36 -15.97
C SER A 211 -10.56 2.10 -16.16
N ASP A 212 -9.69 2.92 -15.60
CA ASP A 212 -8.23 2.77 -15.67
C ASP A 212 -7.84 1.38 -15.12
N VAL A 213 -7.87 0.37 -15.99
CA VAL A 213 -7.60 -1.02 -15.65
C VAL A 213 -6.10 -1.07 -15.38
N ASN A 214 -5.69 -1.55 -14.21
CA ASN A 214 -4.26 -1.65 -13.89
C ASN A 214 -3.59 -2.75 -14.76
N ASP A 215 -2.27 -2.64 -14.96
CA ASP A 215 -1.53 -3.54 -15.86
C ASP A 215 -1.63 -5.03 -15.49
N PHE A 216 -1.75 -5.36 -14.19
CA PHE A 216 -1.95 -6.75 -13.77
C PHE A 216 -3.27 -7.30 -14.31
N GLU A 217 -4.33 -6.49 -14.25
CA GLU A 217 -5.66 -6.88 -14.72
C GLU A 217 -5.74 -6.94 -16.24
N LYS A 218 -5.10 -6.02 -16.96
CA LYS A 218 -5.00 -6.08 -18.43
C LYS A 218 -4.42 -7.42 -18.89
N VAL A 219 -3.30 -7.84 -18.30
CA VAL A 219 -2.65 -9.11 -18.62
C VAL A 219 -3.48 -10.31 -18.15
N ASP A 220 -4.06 -10.26 -16.94
CA ASP A 220 -4.93 -11.32 -16.43
C ASP A 220 -6.12 -11.58 -17.39
N VAL A 221 -6.75 -10.52 -17.90
CA VAL A 221 -7.86 -10.61 -18.87
C VAL A 221 -7.38 -11.15 -20.20
N ALA A 222 -6.33 -10.58 -20.78
CA ALA A 222 -5.80 -10.98 -22.08
C ALA A 222 -5.39 -12.45 -22.14
N LEU A 223 -4.84 -12.97 -21.04
CA LEU A 223 -4.41 -14.37 -20.93
C LEU A 223 -5.54 -15.34 -20.54
N SER A 224 -6.64 -14.83 -19.97
CA SER A 224 -7.81 -15.63 -19.60
C SER A 224 -8.81 -15.79 -20.74
N SER A 225 -8.92 -14.79 -21.64
CA SER A 225 -9.56 -14.99 -22.95
C SER A 225 -8.79 -16.04 -23.73
N LYS A 226 -9.46 -16.80 -24.60
CA LYS A 226 -8.79 -17.69 -25.55
C LYS A 226 -7.70 -16.87 -26.22
N PHE A 227 -6.44 -17.25 -26.01
CA PHE A 227 -5.27 -16.53 -26.49
C PHE A 227 -5.31 -16.57 -28.03
N ASP A 228 -6.04 -15.62 -28.62
CA ASP A 228 -6.15 -15.48 -30.06
C ASP A 228 -4.89 -14.80 -30.58
N ASN A 229 -4.57 -15.03 -31.86
CA ASN A 229 -3.28 -14.77 -32.53
C ASN A 229 -2.72 -13.33 -32.49
N ASN A 230 -3.28 -12.40 -31.70
CA ASN A 230 -2.73 -11.07 -31.47
C ASN A 230 -1.56 -11.08 -30.46
N THR A 231 -0.55 -11.89 -30.76
CA THR A 231 0.63 -12.11 -29.91
C THR A 231 1.40 -10.81 -29.62
N ILE A 232 1.39 -9.85 -30.55
CA ILE A 232 2.11 -8.58 -30.41
C ILE A 232 1.49 -7.72 -29.31
N HIS A 233 0.16 -7.62 -29.26
CA HIS A 233 -0.52 -6.82 -28.25
C HIS A 233 -0.27 -7.36 -26.84
N VAL A 234 -0.41 -8.67 -26.64
CA VAL A 234 -0.16 -9.30 -25.33
C VAL A 234 1.31 -9.15 -24.92
N GLN A 235 2.24 -9.25 -25.88
CA GLN A 235 3.65 -9.03 -25.61
C GLN A 235 3.95 -7.61 -25.11
N ASN A 236 3.25 -6.60 -25.64
CA ASN A 236 3.41 -5.22 -25.17
C ASN A 236 2.84 -5.05 -23.75
N GLN A 237 1.64 -5.58 -23.47
CA GLN A 237 1.05 -5.55 -22.12
C GLN A 237 1.93 -6.27 -21.09
N LEU A 238 2.57 -7.38 -21.47
CA LEU A 238 3.51 -8.09 -20.60
C LEU A 238 4.77 -7.26 -20.29
N LYS A 239 5.29 -6.49 -21.26
CA LYS A 239 6.44 -5.59 -21.04
C LYS A 239 6.08 -4.40 -20.16
N GLU A 240 4.90 -3.82 -20.37
CA GLU A 240 4.36 -2.75 -19.52
C GLU A 240 4.24 -3.25 -18.08
N LEU A 241 3.64 -4.43 -17.88
CA LEU A 241 3.55 -5.06 -16.55
C LEU A 241 4.92 -5.33 -15.95
N GLU A 242 5.89 -5.84 -16.72
CA GLU A 242 7.27 -6.06 -16.24
C GLU A 242 7.93 -4.75 -15.75
N SER A 243 7.75 -3.66 -16.50
CA SER A 243 8.24 -2.33 -16.12
C SER A 243 7.57 -1.82 -14.85
N SER A 244 6.24 -1.89 -14.79
CA SER A 244 5.46 -1.49 -13.61
C SER A 244 5.86 -2.30 -12.36
N ILE A 245 6.12 -3.61 -12.52
CA ILE A 245 6.63 -4.44 -11.41
C ILE A 245 8.02 -3.97 -10.98
N GLN A 246 8.92 -3.67 -11.92
CA GLN A 246 10.27 -3.20 -11.61
C GLN A 246 10.26 -1.91 -10.78
N ASP A 247 9.41 -0.95 -11.15
CA ASP A 247 9.25 0.32 -10.42
C ASP A 247 8.71 0.08 -9.00
N LEU A 248 7.69 -0.78 -8.87
CA LEU A 248 7.12 -1.15 -7.57
C LEU A 248 8.14 -1.88 -6.68
N GLU A 249 8.92 -2.81 -7.23
CA GLU A 249 9.98 -3.53 -6.51
C GLU A 249 11.04 -2.57 -5.97
N GLN A 250 11.49 -1.61 -6.78
CA GLN A 250 12.49 -0.62 -6.35
C GLN A 250 11.95 0.27 -5.22
N GLY A 251 10.75 0.82 -5.39
CA GLY A 251 10.12 1.65 -4.36
C GLY A 251 9.88 0.89 -3.05
N LEU A 252 9.47 -0.37 -3.17
CA LEU A 252 9.24 -1.25 -2.02
C LEU A 252 10.53 -1.61 -1.30
N GLU A 253 11.61 -1.94 -2.03
CA GLU A 253 12.90 -2.30 -1.41
C GLU A 253 13.47 -1.15 -0.56
N CYS A 254 13.41 0.08 -1.08
CA CYS A 254 13.82 1.27 -0.34
C CYS A 254 13.00 1.42 0.94
N LEU A 255 11.67 1.32 0.84
CA LEU A 255 10.78 1.42 1.99
C LEU A 255 11.03 0.31 3.02
N SER A 256 11.23 -0.95 2.60
CA SER A 256 11.54 -2.06 3.51
C SER A 256 12.78 -1.79 4.36
N ARG A 257 13.85 -1.25 3.75
CA ARG A 257 15.08 -0.91 4.48
C ARG A 257 14.81 0.16 5.56
N LEU A 258 14.00 1.16 5.25
CA LEU A 258 13.60 2.21 6.19
C LEU A 258 12.72 1.67 7.33
N LEU A 259 11.78 0.77 7.02
CA LEU A 259 10.94 0.12 8.03
C LEU A 259 11.79 -0.72 9.01
N ILE A 260 12.76 -1.49 8.51
CA ILE A 260 13.69 -2.25 9.34
C ILE A 260 14.51 -1.31 10.23
N LYS A 261 15.06 -0.25 9.64
CA LYS A 261 15.85 0.76 10.37
C LYS A 261 15.04 1.40 11.50
N ASN A 262 13.82 1.85 11.22
CA ASN A 262 12.93 2.46 12.22
C ASN A 262 12.57 1.46 13.32
N ARG A 263 12.30 0.19 12.96
CA ARG A 263 12.05 -0.88 13.94
C ARG A 263 13.25 -1.09 14.87
N VAL A 264 14.46 -1.13 14.33
CA VAL A 264 15.69 -1.27 15.14
C VAL A 264 15.83 -0.09 16.10
N SER A 265 15.62 1.15 15.62
CA SER A 265 15.64 2.33 16.49
C SER A 265 14.61 2.24 17.61
N LEU A 266 13.37 1.81 17.32
CA LEU A 266 12.33 1.61 18.33
C LEU A 266 12.73 0.57 19.38
N LEU A 267 13.20 -0.59 18.95
CA LEU A 267 13.66 -1.66 19.85
C LEU A 267 14.81 -1.19 20.75
N ASN A 268 15.72 -0.38 20.23
CA ASN A 268 16.83 0.17 21.01
C ASN A 268 16.36 1.17 22.06
N ILE A 269 15.29 1.93 21.82
CA ILE A 269 14.75 2.92 22.77
C ILE A 269 14.07 2.23 23.96
N ILE A 270 13.48 1.05 23.75
CA ILE A 270 12.68 0.35 24.78
C ILE A 270 13.56 -0.56 25.65
N ASN A 271 14.70 -1.00 25.10
CA ASN A 271 15.63 -1.90 25.77
C ASN A 271 16.77 -1.19 26.52
N ASN A 272 16.90 0.13 26.39
CA ASN A 272 17.87 0.98 27.11
C ASN A 272 17.16 1.90 28.09
#